data_AF-A0A1L9BCL4-F1
#
_entry.id   AF-A0A1L9BCL4-F1
#
_cell.length_a   1.000
_cell.length_b   1.000
_cell.length_c   1.000
_cell.angle_alpha   90.00
_cell.angle_beta   90.00
_cell.angle_gamma   90.00
#
_symmetry.space_group_name_H-M   'P 1'
#
loop_
_entity.id
_entity.type
_entity.pdbx_description
1 polymer ?
#
loop_
_entity_poly.entity_id
_entity_poly.type
_entity_poly.pdbx_seq_one_letter_code
_entity_poly.pdbx_strand_id
1 'polypeptide(L)'
;MSLSEPPVNALLQPTLTEASPPRALLSERATFFTSFFGGPWAALYVMAANFRRLGRLDRAMPALAVAALLGVVALMVSFVTIVRPELTAEWIPSDVRSTVMVRRSNNLLGMLAWGVCYLPMRAHFRAADMSDLGYARPWGTVVPALLVAMLVHGAVVGLAVFLR
;
A
#
# COMPACT_ATOMS: atom_id res chain seq x y z
N MET A 1 32.91 -5.83 55.15
CA MET A 1 32.59 -6.05 53.72
C MET A 1 31.28 -5.32 53.46
N SER A 2 31.36 -4.04 53.09
CA SER A 2 30.20 -3.17 52.91
C SER A 2 29.66 -3.36 51.50
N LEU A 3 28.43 -3.83 51.39
CA LEU A 3 27.71 -3.91 50.12
C LEU A 3 27.20 -2.50 49.80
N SER A 4 27.94 -1.78 48.95
CA SER A 4 27.47 -0.51 48.40
C SER A 4 26.26 -0.79 47.51
N GLU A 5 25.08 -0.30 47.90
CA GLU A 5 23.88 -0.40 47.07
C GLU A 5 24.15 0.25 45.70
N PRO A 6 23.82 -0.44 44.59
CA PRO A 6 23.99 0.14 43.28
C PRO A 6 23.12 1.41 43.17
N PRO A 7 23.64 2.52 42.62
CA PRO A 7 22.89 3.75 42.52
C PRO A 7 21.61 3.50 41.72
N VAL A 8 20.46 3.98 42.22
CA VAL A 8 19.14 3.86 41.58
C VAL A 8 19.16 4.31 40.10
N ASN A 9 20.06 5.22 39.74
CA ASN A 9 20.30 5.65 38.35
C ASN A 9 20.79 4.54 37.41
N ALA A 10 21.42 3.47 37.92
CA ALA A 10 21.82 2.31 37.14
C ALA A 10 20.63 1.35 36.86
N LEU A 11 19.63 1.32 37.73
CA LEU A 11 18.40 0.54 37.56
C LEU A 11 17.37 1.23 36.65
N LEU A 12 17.53 2.53 36.42
CA LEU A 12 16.70 3.35 35.54
C LEU A 12 17.39 3.70 34.23
N GLN A 13 18.46 2.99 33.83
CA GLN A 13 18.92 3.09 32.45
C GLN A 13 17.97 2.28 31.58
N PRO A 14 17.11 2.92 30.77
CA PRO A 14 16.30 2.17 29.82
C PRO A 14 17.28 1.45 28.89
N THR A 15 17.15 0.12 28.80
CA THR A 15 17.91 -0.77 27.92
C THR A 15 17.58 -0.55 26.43
N LEU A 16 17.42 0.71 26.03
CA LEU A 16 17.13 1.18 24.67
C LEU A 16 18.36 1.18 23.76
N THR A 17 19.42 0.45 24.11
CA THR A 17 20.71 0.54 23.42
C THR A 17 20.71 -0.02 22.00
N GLU A 18 19.66 -0.75 21.57
CA GLU A 18 19.57 -1.31 20.20
C GLU A 18 18.21 -1.11 19.50
N ALA A 19 17.37 -0.18 19.96
CA ALA A 19 16.17 0.14 19.20
C ALA A 19 16.57 0.97 17.97
N SER A 20 16.41 0.41 16.75
CA SER A 20 16.57 1.16 15.51
C SER A 20 15.77 2.47 15.58
N PRO A 21 16.35 3.61 15.17
CA PRO A 21 15.69 4.90 15.32
C PRO A 21 14.35 4.89 14.58
N PRO A 22 13.27 5.41 15.20
CA PRO A 22 11.95 5.41 14.60
C PRO A 22 11.98 6.19 13.28
N ARG A 23 11.60 5.53 12.18
CA ARG A 23 11.55 6.15 10.85
C ARG A 23 10.17 6.74 10.61
N ALA A 24 10.11 8.00 10.18
CA ALA A 24 8.86 8.66 9.81
C ALA A 24 8.10 7.86 8.74
N LEU A 25 6.79 7.69 8.94
CA LEU A 25 5.89 7.00 8.01
C LEU A 25 5.48 7.92 6.87
N LEU A 26 4.96 7.34 5.78
CA LEU A 26 4.21 8.11 4.79
C LEU A 26 2.84 8.45 5.35
N SER A 27 2.33 9.65 5.08
CA SER A 27 1.01 10.07 5.60
C SER A 27 -0.14 9.21 5.09
N GLU A 28 -1.19 9.09 5.90
CA GLU A 28 -2.43 8.39 5.51
C GLU A 28 -2.97 8.92 4.18
N ARG A 29 -3.05 10.25 4.03
CA ARG A 29 -3.52 10.90 2.80
C ARG A 29 -2.67 10.54 1.60
N ALA A 30 -1.34 10.57 1.73
CA ALA A 30 -0.44 10.22 0.63
C ALA A 30 -0.63 8.76 0.20
N THR A 31 -0.71 7.83 1.16
CA THR A 31 -0.95 6.42 0.85
C THR A 31 -2.32 6.21 0.19
N PHE A 32 -3.37 6.86 0.69
CA PHE A 32 -4.72 6.76 0.14
C PHE A 32 -4.79 7.24 -1.31
N PHE A 33 -4.32 8.46 -1.59
CA PHE A 33 -4.37 9.00 -2.95
C PHE A 33 -3.50 8.19 -3.91
N THR A 34 -2.34 7.71 -3.47
CA THR A 34 -1.48 6.83 -4.27
C THR A 34 -2.20 5.54 -4.65
N SER A 35 -2.88 4.91 -3.69
CA SER A 35 -3.69 3.72 -3.91
C SER A 35 -4.91 3.97 -4.79
N PHE A 36 -5.58 5.11 -4.62
CA PHE A 36 -6.76 5.47 -5.41
C PHE A 36 -6.40 5.68 -6.89
N PHE A 37 -5.34 6.42 -7.19
CA PHE A 37 -4.95 6.72 -8.57
C PHE A 37 -4.12 5.62 -9.23
N GLY A 38 -3.25 4.95 -8.46
CA GLY A 38 -2.40 3.88 -8.97
C GLY A 38 -2.99 2.47 -8.81
N GLY A 39 -4.16 2.35 -8.20
CA GLY A 39 -4.82 1.06 -7.98
C GLY A 39 -4.10 0.17 -6.93
N PRO A 40 -4.45 -1.12 -6.91
CA PRO A 40 -3.96 -2.07 -5.90
C PRO A 40 -2.44 -2.29 -5.94
N TRP A 41 -1.78 -2.15 -7.10
CA TRP A 41 -0.33 -2.28 -7.20
C TRP A 41 0.41 -1.11 -6.52
N ALA A 42 -0.09 0.12 -6.70
CA ALA A 42 0.45 1.27 -6.00
C ALA A 42 0.17 1.19 -4.49
N ALA A 43 -1.01 0.69 -4.11
CA ALA A 43 -1.36 0.41 -2.71
C ALA A 43 -0.39 -0.59 -2.07
N LEU A 44 -0.15 -1.72 -2.72
CA LEU A 44 0.79 -2.75 -2.28
C LEU A 44 2.19 -2.17 -2.08
N TYR A 45 2.69 -1.42 -3.05
CA TYR A 45 4.02 -0.83 -3.00
C TYR A 45 4.16 0.18 -1.84
N VAL A 46 3.24 1.14 -1.75
CA VAL A 46 3.32 2.22 -0.76
C VAL A 46 3.12 1.69 0.67
N MET A 47 2.26 0.69 0.85
CA MET A 47 2.05 0.05 2.15
C MET A 47 3.20 -0.84 2.55
N ALA A 48 3.78 -1.61 1.61
CA ALA A 48 5.00 -2.39 1.88
C ALA A 48 6.16 -1.47 2.31
N ALA A 49 6.30 -0.29 1.71
CA ALA A 49 7.30 0.70 2.12
C ALA A 49 7.06 1.18 3.56
N ASN A 50 5.82 1.41 3.95
CA ASN A 50 5.46 1.77 5.32
C ASN A 50 5.72 0.63 6.33
N PHE A 51 5.34 -0.62 6.01
CA PHE A 51 5.65 -1.76 6.87
C PHE A 51 7.15 -2.01 7.01
N ARG A 52 7.93 -1.75 5.94
CA ARG A 52 9.39 -1.80 5.98
C ARG A 52 9.98 -0.71 6.87
N ARG A 53 9.42 0.51 6.84
CA ARG A 53 9.81 1.61 7.76
C ARG A 53 9.56 1.26 9.23
N LEU A 54 8.51 0.46 9.50
CA LEU A 54 8.20 -0.06 10.84
C LEU A 54 9.04 -1.28 11.24
N GLY A 55 9.82 -1.87 10.32
CA GLY A 55 10.54 -3.12 10.58
C GLY A 55 9.63 -4.33 10.84
N ARG A 56 8.39 -4.31 10.32
CA ARG A 56 7.34 -5.31 10.61
C ARG A 56 6.73 -5.91 9.35
N LEU A 57 7.55 -6.11 8.31
CA LEU A 57 7.08 -6.63 7.03
C LEU A 57 6.49 -8.04 7.15
N ASP A 58 7.07 -8.90 7.99
CA ASP A 58 6.61 -10.28 8.18
C ASP A 58 5.19 -10.35 8.74
N ARG A 59 4.87 -9.48 9.71
CA ARG A 59 3.52 -9.41 10.30
C ARG A 59 2.49 -8.81 9.32
N ALA A 60 2.96 -8.13 8.27
CA ALA A 60 2.11 -7.54 7.25
C ALA A 60 1.84 -8.46 6.07
N MET A 61 2.53 -9.62 5.98
CA MET A 61 2.40 -10.54 4.85
C MET A 61 0.97 -10.93 4.50
N PRO A 62 0.07 -11.26 5.45
CA PRO A 62 -1.32 -11.59 5.10
C PRO A 62 -2.06 -10.43 4.42
N ALA A 63 -1.89 -9.20 4.93
CA ALA A 63 -2.53 -8.03 4.35
C ALA A 63 -1.95 -7.68 2.97
N LEU A 64 -0.63 -7.80 2.80
CA LEU A 64 0.03 -7.60 1.52
C LEU A 64 -0.36 -8.67 0.49
N ALA A 65 -0.54 -9.92 0.90
CA ALA A 65 -1.01 -11.00 0.04
C ALA A 65 -2.44 -10.73 -0.48
N VAL A 66 -3.33 -10.25 0.39
CA VAL A 66 -4.69 -9.86 -0.03
C VAL A 66 -4.65 -8.66 -0.98
N ALA A 67 -3.82 -7.64 -0.70
CA ALA A 67 -3.64 -6.51 -1.62
C ALA A 67 -3.09 -6.94 -2.99
N ALA A 68 -2.16 -7.91 -3.02
CA ALA A 68 -1.65 -8.50 -4.25
C ALA A 68 -2.73 -9.28 -5.01
N LEU A 69 -3.58 -10.03 -4.31
CA LEU A 69 -4.72 -10.73 -4.90
C LEU A 69 -5.71 -9.75 -5.55
N LEU A 70 -6.03 -8.65 -4.88
CA LEU A 70 -6.84 -7.56 -5.46
C LEU A 70 -6.17 -6.96 -6.70
N GLY A 71 -4.84 -6.89 -6.70
CA GLY A 71 -4.02 -6.53 -7.88
C GLY A 71 -4.23 -7.46 -9.07
N VAL A 72 -4.15 -8.77 -8.84
CA VAL A 72 -4.41 -9.78 -9.87
C VAL A 72 -5.85 -9.68 -10.38
N VAL A 73 -6.83 -9.52 -9.49
CA VAL A 73 -8.24 -9.32 -9.87
C VAL A 73 -8.39 -8.08 -10.77
N ALA A 74 -7.75 -6.95 -10.44
CA ALA A 74 -7.79 -5.75 -11.28
C ALA A 74 -7.24 -5.99 -12.69
N LEU A 75 -6.14 -6.76 -12.80
CA LEU A 75 -5.56 -7.13 -14.09
C LEU A 75 -6.49 -8.06 -14.88
N MET A 76 -7.09 -9.05 -14.23
CA MET A 76 -8.05 -9.97 -14.86
C MET A 76 -9.28 -9.24 -15.38
N VAL A 77 -9.86 -8.34 -14.58
CA VAL A 77 -10.99 -7.50 -14.99
C VAL A 77 -10.60 -6.65 -16.20
N SER A 78 -9.42 -6.02 -16.18
CA SER A 78 -8.91 -5.21 -17.29
C SER A 78 -8.74 -6.04 -18.56
N PHE A 79 -8.12 -7.22 -18.44
CA PHE A 79 -7.88 -8.14 -19.54
C PHE A 79 -9.18 -8.63 -20.18
N VAL A 80 -10.12 -9.13 -19.37
CA VAL A 80 -11.42 -9.64 -19.85
C VAL A 80 -12.21 -8.52 -20.54
N THR A 81 -12.24 -7.32 -19.96
CA THR A 81 -12.95 -6.17 -20.53
C THR A 81 -12.40 -5.76 -21.92
N ILE A 82 -11.11 -5.99 -22.18
CA ILE A 82 -10.46 -5.63 -23.44
C ILE A 82 -10.59 -6.76 -24.50
N VAL A 83 -10.31 -8.00 -24.10
CA VAL A 83 -10.25 -9.16 -25.02
C VAL A 83 -11.62 -9.75 -25.29
N ARG A 84 -12.51 -9.76 -24.29
CA ARG A 84 -13.84 -10.40 -24.33
C ARG A 84 -14.91 -9.41 -23.85
N PRO A 85 -15.07 -8.24 -24.53
CA PRO A 85 -15.98 -7.20 -24.09
C PRO A 85 -17.43 -7.69 -23.94
N GLU A 86 -17.85 -8.71 -24.71
CA GLU A 86 -19.17 -9.34 -24.63
C GLU A 86 -19.48 -9.94 -23.27
N LEU A 87 -18.48 -10.44 -22.53
CA LEU A 87 -18.66 -10.98 -21.18
C LEU A 87 -18.94 -9.89 -20.14
N THR A 88 -18.55 -8.65 -20.46
CA THR A 88 -18.75 -7.49 -19.59
C THR A 88 -19.91 -6.61 -20.02
N ALA A 89 -20.37 -6.74 -21.27
CA ALA A 89 -21.40 -5.89 -21.86
C ALA A 89 -22.74 -5.96 -21.12
N GLU A 90 -23.10 -7.11 -20.55
CA GLU A 90 -24.32 -7.28 -19.76
C GLU A 90 -24.28 -6.52 -18.41
N TRP A 91 -23.09 -6.27 -17.89
CA TRP A 91 -22.86 -5.61 -16.59
C TRP A 91 -22.54 -4.13 -16.72
N ILE A 92 -22.24 -3.67 -17.94
CA ILE A 92 -21.85 -2.29 -18.24
C ILE A 92 -23.05 -1.59 -18.88
N PRO A 93 -23.58 -0.52 -18.28
CA PRO A 93 -24.58 0.32 -18.93
C PRO A 93 -24.08 0.77 -20.31
N SER A 94 -24.93 0.70 -21.33
CA SER A 94 -24.54 0.96 -22.73
C SER A 94 -23.90 2.34 -23.00
N ASP A 95 -24.11 3.30 -22.10
CA ASP A 95 -23.53 4.64 -22.11
C ASP A 95 -22.11 4.72 -21.50
N VAL A 96 -21.65 3.67 -20.82
CA VAL A 96 -20.35 3.64 -20.12
C VAL A 96 -19.28 3.02 -21.01
N ARG A 97 -18.27 3.83 -21.35
CA ARG A 97 -17.06 3.34 -22.04
C ARG A 97 -16.30 2.32 -21.18
N SER A 98 -15.84 1.23 -21.80
CA SER A 98 -15.02 0.19 -21.14
C SER A 98 -13.79 0.75 -20.41
N THR A 99 -13.15 1.78 -20.95
CA THR A 99 -12.01 2.46 -20.31
C THR A 99 -12.38 3.14 -18.99
N VAL A 100 -13.59 3.67 -18.88
CA VAL A 100 -14.11 4.26 -17.63
C VAL A 100 -14.38 3.17 -16.61
N MET A 101 -14.92 2.03 -17.05
CA MET A 101 -15.16 0.89 -16.15
C MET A 101 -13.85 0.33 -15.60
N VAL A 102 -12.86 0.07 -16.45
CA VAL A 102 -11.52 -0.42 -16.04
C VAL A 102 -10.87 0.54 -15.04
N ARG A 103 -10.96 1.86 -15.28
CA ARG A 103 -10.42 2.85 -14.34
C ARG A 103 -11.18 2.83 -13.01
N ARG A 104 -12.51 2.77 -13.03
CA ARG A 104 -13.33 2.73 -11.81
C ARG A 104 -13.08 1.47 -10.99
N SER A 105 -13.01 0.30 -11.63
CA SER A 105 -12.71 -0.96 -10.95
C SER A 105 -11.30 -0.96 -10.37
N ASN A 106 -10.31 -0.45 -11.11
CA ASN A 106 -8.95 -0.30 -10.60
C ASN A 106 -8.88 0.62 -9.38
N ASN A 107 -9.55 1.78 -9.42
CA ASN A 107 -9.58 2.72 -8.29
C ASN A 107 -10.28 2.11 -7.06
N LEU A 108 -11.41 1.43 -7.27
CA LEU A 108 -12.14 0.75 -6.20
C LEU A 108 -11.29 -0.35 -5.55
N LEU A 109 -10.65 -1.20 -6.36
CA LEU A 109 -9.75 -2.25 -5.87
C LEU A 109 -8.51 -1.66 -5.19
N GLY A 110 -8.03 -0.51 -5.64
CA GLY A 110 -6.96 0.26 -4.99
C GLY A 110 -7.36 0.75 -3.60
N MET A 111 -8.57 1.29 -3.45
CA MET A 111 -9.12 1.67 -2.15
C MET A 111 -9.30 0.47 -1.22
N LEU A 112 -9.77 -0.66 -1.73
CA LEU A 112 -9.90 -1.89 -0.95
C LEU A 112 -8.53 -2.41 -0.49
N ALA A 113 -7.55 -2.45 -1.38
CA ALA A 113 -6.18 -2.85 -1.06
C ALA A 113 -5.56 -1.92 0.00
N TRP A 114 -5.76 -0.61 -0.14
CA TRP A 114 -5.39 0.36 0.88
C TRP A 114 -6.06 0.06 2.22
N GLY A 115 -7.37 -0.17 2.23
CA GLY A 115 -8.14 -0.47 3.44
C GLY A 115 -7.63 -1.71 4.18
N VAL A 116 -7.38 -2.80 3.44
CA VAL A 116 -6.83 -4.05 4.01
C VAL A 116 -5.47 -3.81 4.67
N CYS A 117 -4.57 -3.06 4.03
CA CYS A 117 -3.27 -2.74 4.61
C CYS A 117 -3.34 -1.67 5.70
N TYR A 118 -4.32 -0.77 5.65
CA TYR A 118 -4.50 0.33 6.59
C TYR A 118 -4.91 -0.18 7.97
N LEU A 119 -5.81 -1.18 8.05
CA LEU A 119 -6.30 -1.71 9.33
C LEU A 119 -5.18 -2.08 10.32
N PRO A 120 -4.18 -2.91 9.97
CA PRO A 120 -3.05 -3.20 10.86
C PRO A 120 -2.10 -2.02 11.08
N MET A 121 -2.14 -1.00 10.21
CA MET A 121 -1.34 0.22 10.33
C MET A 121 -1.98 1.35 11.14
N ARG A 122 -3.29 1.32 11.36
CA ARG A 122 -4.07 2.40 11.99
C ARG A 122 -3.49 2.89 13.32
N ALA A 123 -3.05 1.96 14.18
CA ALA A 123 -2.44 2.32 15.46
C ALA A 123 -1.11 3.06 15.28
N HIS A 124 -0.34 2.72 14.24
CA HIS A 124 0.94 3.34 13.93
C HIS A 124 0.79 4.73 13.32
N PHE A 125 -0.25 4.97 12.50
CA PHE A 125 -0.53 6.31 12.01
C PHE A 125 -0.95 7.25 13.13
N ARG A 126 -1.83 6.80 14.04
CA ARG A 126 -2.19 7.56 15.24
C ARG A 126 -0.98 7.88 16.12
N ALA A 127 -0.10 6.90 16.31
CA ALA A 127 1.14 7.13 17.06
C ALA A 127 2.06 8.14 16.35
N ALA A 128 2.11 8.11 15.01
CA ALA A 128 2.89 9.06 14.22
C ALA A 128 2.33 10.49 14.32
N ASP A 129 1.01 10.67 14.31
CA ASP A 129 0.34 11.97 14.50
C ASP A 129 0.62 12.59 15.87
N MET A 130 0.83 11.76 16.90
CA MET A 130 1.17 12.19 18.25
C MET A 130 2.69 12.40 18.44
N SER A 131 3.50 12.03 17.46
CA SER A 131 4.96 12.12 17.55
C SER A 131 5.50 13.34 16.82
N ASP A 132 6.52 13.98 17.38
CA ASP A 132 7.20 15.12 16.74
C ASP A 132 8.05 14.72 15.51
N LEU A 133 8.10 13.43 15.17
CA LEU A 133 8.85 12.90 14.01
C LEU A 133 8.25 13.35 12.67
N GLY A 134 6.97 13.70 12.65
CA GLY A 134 6.24 14.07 11.44
C GLY A 134 6.18 12.94 10.40
N TYR A 135 5.81 13.31 9.17
CA TYR A 135 5.68 12.39 8.05
C TYR A 135 6.86 12.47 7.09
N ALA A 136 7.25 11.33 6.53
CA ALA A 136 8.22 11.26 5.46
C ALA A 136 7.71 11.94 4.19
N ARG A 137 8.62 12.58 3.46
CA ARG A 137 8.33 13.17 2.15
C ARG A 137 7.80 12.09 1.19
N PRO A 138 6.62 12.27 0.59
CA PRO A 138 5.94 11.20 -0.14
C PRO A 138 6.56 10.92 -1.52
N TRP A 139 7.11 11.92 -2.18
CA TRP A 139 7.51 11.84 -3.60
C TRP A 139 8.50 10.72 -3.92
N GLY A 140 9.44 10.44 -3.01
CA GLY A 140 10.43 9.37 -3.19
C GLY A 140 9.84 7.95 -3.13
N THR A 141 8.58 7.78 -2.72
CA THR A 141 7.89 6.48 -2.71
C THR A 141 6.66 6.48 -3.62
N VAL A 142 5.92 7.58 -3.68
CA VAL A 142 4.71 7.71 -4.49
C VAL A 142 5.02 7.63 -5.99
N VAL A 143 6.04 8.34 -6.47
CA VAL A 143 6.38 8.32 -7.91
C VAL A 143 6.78 6.92 -8.36
N PRO A 144 7.71 6.20 -7.67
CA PRO A 144 7.99 4.81 -7.99
C PRO A 144 6.75 3.89 -7.93
N ALA A 145 5.86 4.07 -6.95
CA ALA A 145 4.64 3.27 -6.82
C ALA A 145 3.73 3.43 -8.05
N LEU A 146 3.53 4.66 -8.51
CA LEU A 146 2.73 4.95 -9.70
C LEU A 146 3.38 4.43 -10.98
N LEU A 147 4.70 4.52 -11.10
CA LEU A 147 5.42 3.96 -12.24
C LEU A 147 5.30 2.45 -12.30
N VAL A 148 5.44 1.75 -11.17
CA VAL A 148 5.24 0.29 -11.09
C VAL A 148 3.81 -0.07 -11.49
N ALA A 149 2.82 0.64 -10.95
CA ALA A 149 1.42 0.39 -11.30
C ALA A 149 1.14 0.62 -12.80
N MET A 150 1.72 1.67 -13.37
CA MET A 150 1.61 2.00 -14.79
C MET A 150 2.27 0.93 -15.68
N LEU A 151 3.45 0.44 -15.31
CA LEU A 151 4.15 -0.61 -16.07
C LEU A 151 3.38 -1.93 -16.04
N VAL A 152 2.90 -2.33 -14.86
CA VAL A 152 2.14 -3.59 -14.70
C VAL A 152 0.82 -3.54 -15.48
N HIS A 153 0.04 -2.47 -15.36
CA HIS A 153 -1.18 -2.32 -16.14
C HIS A 153 -0.90 -2.16 -17.63
N GLY A 154 0.10 -1.36 -18.01
CA GLY A 154 0.47 -1.13 -19.40
C GLY A 154 0.89 -2.41 -20.10
N ALA A 155 1.62 -3.30 -19.43
CA ALA A 155 1.98 -4.61 -19.96
C ALA A 155 0.73 -5.48 -20.23
N VAL A 156 -0.22 -5.53 -19.31
CA VAL A 156 -1.46 -6.30 -19.48
C VAL A 156 -2.34 -5.72 -20.59
N VAL A 157 -2.50 -4.40 -20.64
CA VAL A 157 -3.25 -3.73 -21.71
C VAL A 157 -2.58 -3.94 -23.06
N GLY A 158 -1.25 -3.79 -23.15
CA GLY A 158 -0.50 -4.03 -24.38
C GLY A 158 -0.64 -5.47 -24.87
N LEU A 159 -0.55 -6.44 -23.96
CA LEU A 159 -0.80 -7.86 -24.26
C LEU A 159 -2.24 -8.10 -24.72
N ALA A 160 -3.22 -7.54 -24.03
CA ALA A 160 -4.64 -7.69 -24.37
C ALA A 160 -4.98 -7.10 -25.74
N VAL A 161 -4.38 -5.97 -26.10
CA VAL A 161 -4.53 -5.35 -27.43
C VAL A 161 -3.85 -6.18 -28.51
N PHE A 162 -2.68 -6.75 -28.24
CA PHE A 162 -1.97 -7.62 -29.18
C PHE A 162 -2.73 -8.93 -29.48
N LEU A 163 -3.46 -9.46 -28.50
CA LEU A 163 -4.22 -10.72 -28.62
C LEU A 163 -5.62 -10.56 -29.25
N ARG A 164 -6.07 -9.33 -29.49
CA ARG A 164 -7.39 -9.02 -30.05
C ARG A 164 -7.32 -8.92 -31.57
#